data_AF-A0A261KSW5-F1
#
_entry.id   AF-A0A261KSW5-F1
#
_cell.length_a   1.000
_cell.length_b   1.000
_cell.length_c   1.000
_cell.angle_alpha   90.00
_cell.angle_beta   90.00
_cell.angle_gamma   90.00
#
_symmetry.space_group_name_H-M   'P 1'
#
loop_
_entity.id
_entity.type
_entity.pdbx_description
1 polymer ?
#
loop_
_entity_poly.entity_id
_entity_poly.type
_entity_poly.pdbx_seq_one_letter_code
_entity_poly.pdbx_strand_id
1 'polypeptide(L)'
;MKINPLTRRNFLGFTAGVGIVTAIDNILPSYSRQIIAASEPENGSKYPDLINLQIQETKLKIGERKATAMTVDGSIPGSLIRLREGQTATIKVTNNLKTDTSIHWHGIILLHKTDIKRHIA
;
A
#
# COMPACT_ATOMS: atom_id res chain seq x y z
N MET A 1 -11.59 -23.91 37.22
CA MET A 1 -10.69 -24.80 36.46
C MET A 1 -9.54 -23.95 35.91
N LYS A 2 -8.33 -24.05 36.47
CA LYS A 2 -7.16 -23.26 36.01
C LYS A 2 -6.62 -23.88 34.72
N ILE A 3 -6.82 -23.21 33.59
CA ILE A 3 -6.16 -23.54 32.33
C ILE A 3 -4.71 -23.06 32.44
N ASN A 4 -3.76 -24.00 32.51
CA ASN A 4 -2.34 -23.65 32.50
C ASN A 4 -1.95 -23.19 31.07
N PRO A 5 -1.57 -21.92 30.88
CA PRO A 5 -1.32 -21.37 29.55
C PRO A 5 -0.08 -21.97 28.86
N LEU A 6 0.82 -22.60 29.63
CA LEU A 6 2.12 -23.06 29.16
C LEU A 6 2.20 -24.60 29.07
N THR A 7 1.39 -25.17 28.19
CA THR A 7 1.53 -26.59 27.83
C THR A 7 2.57 -26.74 26.71
N ARG A 8 3.39 -27.80 26.71
CA ARG A 8 4.42 -28.07 25.67
C ARG A 8 3.90 -27.95 24.24
N ARG A 9 2.67 -28.40 23.99
CA ARG A 9 2.00 -28.28 22.68
C ARG A 9 1.70 -26.83 22.30
N ASN A 10 1.23 -26.02 23.24
CA ASN A 10 0.95 -24.60 22.99
C ASN A 10 2.23 -23.82 22.79
N PHE A 11 3.30 -24.17 23.54
CA PHE A 11 4.63 -23.60 23.34
C PHE A 11 5.19 -23.97 21.96
N LEU A 12 5.17 -25.24 21.58
CA LEU A 12 5.68 -25.69 20.28
C LEU A 12 4.88 -25.09 19.11
N GLY A 13 3.55 -25.02 19.24
CA GLY A 13 2.69 -24.34 18.27
C GLY A 13 3.01 -22.85 18.15
N PHE A 14 3.24 -22.16 19.28
CA PHE A 14 3.61 -20.76 19.30
C PHE A 14 4.99 -20.50 18.67
N THR A 15 6.02 -21.28 19.05
CA THR A 15 7.38 -21.14 18.51
C THR A 15 7.44 -21.46 17.02
N ALA A 16 6.71 -22.48 16.56
CA ALA A 16 6.62 -22.78 15.13
C ALA A 16 5.92 -21.65 14.35
N GLY A 17 4.83 -21.09 14.88
CA GLY A 17 4.14 -19.96 14.26
C GLY A 17 5.02 -18.72 14.11
N VAL A 18 5.73 -18.33 15.18
CA VAL A 18 6.65 -17.17 15.16
C VAL A 18 7.84 -17.40 14.22
N GLY A 19 8.40 -18.62 14.22
CA GLY A 19 9.51 -18.97 13.34
C GLY A 19 9.14 -18.92 11.85
N ILE A 20 7.93 -19.32 11.50
CA ILE A 20 7.42 -19.22 10.13
C ILE A 20 7.28 -17.76 9.73
N VAL A 21 6.59 -16.92 10.51
CA VAL A 21 6.32 -15.50 10.19
C VAL A 21 7.61 -14.71 9.91
N THR A 22 8.65 -14.92 10.71
CA THR A 22 9.93 -14.21 10.52
C THR A 22 10.75 -14.74 9.33
N ALA A 23 10.58 -16.02 8.95
CA ALA A 23 11.27 -16.60 7.80
C ALA A 23 10.66 -16.14 6.46
N ILE A 24 9.32 -15.99 6.38
CA ILE A 24 8.65 -15.53 5.15
C ILE A 24 8.98 -14.06 4.82
N ASP A 25 9.14 -13.20 5.83
CA ASP A 25 9.47 -11.78 5.61
C ASP A 25 10.78 -11.56 4.82
N ASN A 26 11.75 -12.48 4.97
CA ASN A 26 13.04 -12.40 4.29
C ASN A 26 13.02 -12.93 2.85
N ILE A 27 11.97 -13.66 2.45
CA ILE A 27 11.87 -14.29 1.12
C ILE A 27 10.87 -13.54 0.23
N LEU A 28 9.97 -12.75 0.83
CA LEU A 28 8.99 -11.97 0.09
C LEU A 28 9.65 -10.79 -0.64
N PRO A 29 9.46 -10.68 -1.97
CA PRO A 29 9.80 -9.48 -2.69
C PRO A 29 9.13 -8.25 -2.09
N SER A 30 9.75 -7.08 -2.23
CA SER A 30 9.24 -5.82 -1.67
C SER A 30 7.81 -5.48 -2.13
N TYR A 31 7.41 -5.89 -3.34
CA TYR A 31 6.04 -5.74 -3.83
C TYR A 31 5.03 -6.66 -3.10
N SER A 32 5.47 -7.85 -2.65
CA SER A 32 4.63 -8.78 -1.88
C SER A 32 4.48 -8.35 -0.42
N ARG A 33 5.48 -7.63 0.11
CA ARG A 33 5.41 -7.03 1.44
C ARG A 33 4.27 -6.01 1.55
N GLN A 34 3.91 -5.36 0.44
CA GLN A 34 2.74 -4.48 0.36
C GLN A 34 1.43 -5.26 0.41
N ILE A 35 1.37 -6.52 -0.08
CA ILE A 35 0.18 -7.37 0.08
C ILE A 35 0.01 -7.77 1.56
N ILE A 36 1.10 -8.04 2.28
CA ILE A 36 1.03 -8.40 3.71
C ILE A 36 0.82 -7.17 4.60
N ALA A 37 1.51 -6.05 4.34
CA ALA A 37 1.29 -4.78 5.05
C ALA A 37 -0.09 -4.17 4.73
N ALA A 38 -0.60 -4.34 3.50
CA ALA A 38 -1.99 -4.00 3.17
C ALA A 38 -2.99 -5.11 3.52
N SER A 39 -2.54 -6.22 4.11
CA SER A 39 -3.41 -7.27 4.67
C SER A 39 -3.74 -7.04 6.14
N GLU A 40 -3.34 -5.91 6.73
CA GLU A 40 -4.07 -5.42 7.91
C GLU A 40 -5.53 -5.19 7.50
N PRO A 41 -6.50 -5.94 8.06
CA PRO A 41 -7.89 -5.65 7.84
C PRO A 41 -8.23 -4.52 8.80
N GLU A 42 -7.82 -3.30 8.49
CA GLU A 42 -8.34 -2.13 9.20
C GLU A 42 -9.71 -1.78 8.60
N ASN A 43 -10.70 -2.67 8.75
CA ASN A 43 -12.13 -2.35 8.60
C ASN A 43 -12.49 -1.51 7.34
N GLY A 44 -11.73 -1.69 6.25
CA GLY A 44 -11.70 -0.77 5.13
C GLY A 44 -12.63 -1.26 4.04
N SER A 45 -13.55 -0.41 3.60
CA SER A 45 -14.36 -0.72 2.42
C SER A 45 -13.46 -1.14 1.26
N LYS A 46 -13.80 -2.24 0.58
CA LYS A 46 -13.16 -2.67 -0.68
C LYS A 46 -13.17 -1.55 -1.74
N TYR A 47 -14.10 -0.60 -1.58
CA TYR A 47 -14.30 0.57 -2.40
C TYR A 47 -14.34 1.81 -1.48
N PRO A 48 -13.19 2.37 -1.08
CA PRO A 48 -13.16 3.52 -0.20
C PRO A 48 -13.60 4.79 -0.95
N ASP A 49 -14.36 5.66 -0.29
CA ASP A 49 -14.78 6.94 -0.86
C ASP A 49 -13.69 8.02 -0.75
N LEU A 50 -12.70 7.83 0.12
CA LEU A 50 -11.54 8.72 0.26
C LEU A 50 -10.26 7.91 0.10
N ILE A 51 -9.43 8.30 -0.87
CA ILE A 51 -8.14 7.69 -1.16
C ILE A 51 -7.08 8.79 -1.09
N ASN A 52 -6.01 8.57 -0.33
CA ASN A 52 -4.87 9.48 -0.27
C ASN A 52 -3.70 8.84 -1.01
N LEU A 53 -3.07 9.58 -1.92
CA LEU A 53 -1.91 9.17 -2.68
C LEU A 53 -0.77 10.15 -2.45
N GLN A 54 0.43 9.63 -2.28
CA GLN A 54 1.64 10.46 -2.12
C GLN A 54 2.61 10.19 -3.26
N ILE A 55 2.92 11.21 -4.06
CA ILE A 55 3.97 11.16 -5.07
C ILE A 55 5.26 11.63 -4.44
N GLN A 56 6.31 10.81 -4.46
CA GLN A 56 7.57 11.12 -3.79
C GLN A 56 8.78 10.46 -4.47
N GLU A 57 9.98 10.93 -4.17
CA GLU A 57 11.21 10.21 -4.48
C GLU A 57 11.42 9.09 -3.46
N THR A 58 11.79 7.89 -3.91
CA THR A 58 12.09 6.76 -3.02
C THR A 58 13.30 6.01 -3.52
N LYS A 59 14.20 5.63 -2.60
CA LYS A 59 15.33 4.76 -2.88
C LYS A 59 14.86 3.31 -2.88
N LEU A 60 14.87 2.69 -4.05
CA LEU A 60 14.46 1.30 -4.25
C LEU A 60 15.67 0.42 -4.59
N LYS A 61 15.61 -0.86 -4.20
CA LYS A 61 16.54 -1.88 -4.67
C LYS A 61 15.91 -2.57 -5.91
N ILE A 62 16.56 -2.47 -7.06
CA ILE A 62 16.13 -3.08 -8.33
C ILE A 62 17.22 -4.07 -8.74
N GLY A 63 16.93 -5.37 -8.61
CA GLY A 63 17.97 -6.41 -8.67
C GLY A 63 19.04 -6.11 -7.62
N GLU A 64 20.32 -6.10 -8.02
CA GLU A 64 21.43 -5.74 -7.12
C GLU A 64 21.74 -4.24 -7.06
N ARG A 65 21.00 -3.39 -7.77
CA ARG A 65 21.27 -1.94 -7.84
C ARG A 65 20.33 -1.15 -6.93
N LYS A 66 20.85 -0.08 -6.32
CA LYS A 66 20.02 0.93 -5.66
C LYS A 66 19.76 2.07 -6.63
N ALA A 67 18.49 2.45 -6.79
CA ALA A 67 18.08 3.56 -7.64
C ALA A 67 17.11 4.46 -6.88
N THR A 68 17.19 5.77 -7.11
CA THR A 68 16.13 6.70 -6.70
C THR A 68 15.11 6.76 -7.82
N ALA A 69 13.84 6.59 -7.50
CA ALA A 69 12.75 6.66 -8.46
C ALA A 69 11.58 7.47 -7.91
N MET A 70 10.78 8.03 -8.80
CA MET A 70 9.49 8.64 -8.47
C MET A 70 8.47 7.51 -8.23
N THR A 71 7.80 7.54 -7.08
CA THR A 71 6.88 6.49 -6.64
C THR A 71 5.52 7.07 -6.27
N VAL A 72 4.51 6.20 -6.21
CA VAL A 72 3.24 6.50 -5.54
C VAL A 72 3.18 5.62 -4.30
N ASP A 73 3.01 6.25 -3.13
CA ASP A 73 3.03 5.62 -1.81
C ASP A 73 4.33 4.83 -1.53
N GLY A 74 5.46 5.32 -2.03
CA GLY A 74 6.77 4.72 -1.74
C GLY A 74 7.10 3.44 -2.54
N SER A 75 6.26 3.05 -3.50
CA SER A 75 6.41 1.82 -4.27
C SER A 75 6.28 2.03 -5.78
N ILE A 76 6.86 1.09 -6.55
CA ILE A 76 6.66 0.98 -8.00
C ILE A 76 6.43 -0.51 -8.32
N PRO A 77 5.30 -0.87 -8.95
CA PRO A 77 4.14 -0.01 -9.21
C PRO A 77 3.49 0.45 -7.88
N GLY A 78 2.76 1.57 -7.91
CA GLY A 78 2.05 2.09 -6.74
C GLY A 78 0.88 1.21 -6.29
N SER A 79 0.21 1.61 -5.20
CA SER A 79 -0.95 0.91 -4.63
C SER A 79 -2.08 0.67 -5.64
N LEU A 80 -2.70 -0.51 -5.62
CA LEU A 80 -3.86 -0.83 -6.47
C LEU A 80 -5.12 -0.15 -5.94
N ILE A 81 -5.67 0.78 -6.73
CA ILE A 81 -6.93 1.46 -6.43
C ILE A 81 -8.10 0.66 -7.02
N ARG A 82 -9.14 0.43 -6.20
CA ARG A 82 -10.39 -0.22 -6.63
C ARG A 82 -11.55 0.74 -6.48
N LEU A 83 -12.26 0.98 -7.57
CA LEU A 83 -13.47 1.78 -7.64
C LEU A 83 -14.62 0.90 -8.15
N ARG A 84 -15.85 1.30 -7.82
CA ARG A 84 -17.07 0.68 -8.35
C ARG A 84 -17.81 1.67 -9.24
N GLU A 85 -18.42 1.19 -10.32
CA GLU A 85 -19.30 2.01 -11.15
C GLU A 85 -20.45 2.61 -10.31
N GLY A 86 -20.76 3.89 -10.54
CA GLY A 86 -21.73 4.66 -9.76
C GLY A 86 -21.22 5.17 -8.41
N GLN A 87 -20.01 4.80 -8.00
CA GLN A 87 -19.37 5.33 -6.78
C GLN A 87 -18.84 6.74 -7.02
N THR A 88 -19.05 7.63 -6.05
CA THR A 88 -18.31 8.90 -5.97
C THR A 88 -17.12 8.72 -5.02
N ALA A 89 -15.90 8.76 -5.56
CA ALA A 89 -14.68 8.72 -4.76
C ALA A 89 -13.91 10.05 -4.85
N THR A 90 -13.27 10.44 -3.75
CA THR A 90 -12.35 11.56 -3.65
C THR A 90 -10.93 11.03 -3.54
N ILE A 91 -10.09 11.38 -4.51
CA ILE A 91 -8.68 11.02 -4.52
C ILE A 91 -7.86 12.27 -4.20
N LYS A 92 -7.23 12.30 -3.03
CA LYS A 92 -6.34 13.37 -2.61
C LYS A 92 -4.92 13.00 -2.98
N VAL A 93 -4.27 13.84 -3.77
CA VAL A 93 -2.92 13.61 -4.25
C VAL A 93 -2.00 14.65 -3.64
N THR A 94 -0.98 14.20 -2.92
CA THR A 94 0.07 15.06 -2.37
C THR A 94 1.34 14.87 -3.20
N ASN A 95 1.81 15.94 -3.83
CA ASN A 95 3.08 15.94 -4.54
C ASN A 95 4.21 16.39 -3.59
N ASN A 96 5.06 15.46 -3.17
CA ASN A 96 6.24 15.72 -2.34
C ASN A 96 7.53 15.89 -3.16
N LEU A 97 7.43 15.99 -4.49
CA LEU A 97 8.56 16.26 -5.38
C LEU A 97 8.94 17.74 -5.38
N LYS A 98 10.16 18.04 -5.82
CA LYS A 98 10.62 19.42 -6.04
C LYS A 98 10.08 20.04 -7.33
N THR A 99 9.39 19.26 -8.14
CA THR A 99 8.90 19.63 -9.47
C THR A 99 7.39 19.39 -9.56
N ASP A 100 6.73 20.19 -10.38
CA ASP A 100 5.33 19.95 -10.76
C ASP A 100 5.17 18.56 -11.41
N THR A 101 4.01 17.94 -11.16
CA THR A 101 3.64 16.64 -11.73
C THR A 101 2.13 16.55 -11.92
N SER A 102 1.67 15.55 -12.67
CA SER A 102 0.26 15.26 -12.91
C SER A 102 -0.03 13.76 -12.80
N ILE A 103 -1.29 13.42 -12.49
CA ILE A 103 -1.82 12.06 -12.56
C ILE A 103 -2.82 12.02 -13.70
N HIS A 104 -2.72 11.00 -14.56
CA HIS A 104 -3.68 10.72 -15.61
C HIS A 104 -4.32 9.35 -15.39
N TRP A 105 -5.64 9.31 -15.35
CA TRP A 105 -6.41 8.09 -15.17
C TRP A 105 -6.67 7.41 -16.51
N HIS A 106 -5.72 6.60 -16.94
CA HIS A 106 -5.84 5.87 -18.21
C HIS A 106 -7.06 4.95 -18.20
N GLY A 107 -7.99 5.16 -19.14
CA GLY A 107 -9.19 4.33 -19.30
C GLY A 107 -10.40 4.72 -18.44
N ILE A 108 -10.33 5.79 -17.64
CA ILE A 108 -11.49 6.34 -16.93
C ILE A 108 -12.06 7.53 -17.70
N ILE A 109 -13.36 7.50 -18.00
CA ILE A 109 -14.07 8.65 -18.59
C ILE A 109 -14.36 9.65 -17.46
N LEU A 110 -13.57 10.72 -17.40
CA LEU A 110 -13.78 11.81 -16.46
C LEU A 110 -14.38 13.03 -17.17
N LEU A 111 -15.29 13.73 -16.49
CA LEU A 111 -15.66 15.08 -16.88
C LEU A 111 -14.44 15.99 -16.68
N HIS A 112 -14.17 16.92 -17.61
CA HIS A 112 -12.96 17.77 -17.62
C HIS A 112 -12.66 18.47 -16.28
N LYS A 113 -13.69 18.75 -15.47
CA LYS A 113 -13.57 19.46 -14.18
C LYS A 113 -12.95 18.58 -13.07
N THR A 114 -12.97 17.26 -13.24
CA THR A 114 -12.50 16.27 -12.27
C THR A 114 -11.07 15.80 -12.56
N ASP A 115 -10.50 16.16 -13.71
CA ASP A 115 -9.15 15.74 -14.13
C ASP A 115 -8.06 16.41 -13.27
N ILE A 116 -8.20 17.71 -12.94
CA ILE A 116 -7.23 18.44 -12.09
C ILE A 116 -7.93 19.59 -11.34
N LYS A 117 -8.04 19.50 -10.01
CA LYS A 117 -8.24 20.68 -9.15
C LYS A 117 -6.94 21.01 -8.44
N ARG A 118 -6.22 22.01 -8.94
CA ARG A 118 -5.11 22.64 -8.20
C ARG A 118 -5.70 23.41 -7.02
N HIS A 119 -5.39 22.98 -5.80
CA HIS A 119 -5.55 23.82 -4.61
C HIS A 119 -4.19 24.44 -4.34
N ILE A 120 -4.05 25.73 -4.66
CA ILE A 120 -2.87 26.53 -4.34
C ILE A 120 -3.15 27.09 -2.95
N ALA A 121 -2.36 26.69 -1.96
CA ALA A 121 -2.28 27.35 -0.66
C ALA A 121 -1.08 28.30 -0.66
#